data_AF-A0A8T5AHE4-F1
#
_entry.id   AF-A0A8T5AHE4-F1
#
_cell.length_a   1.000
_cell.length_b   1.000
_cell.length_c   1.000
_cell.angle_alpha   90.00
_cell.angle_beta   90.00
_cell.angle_gamma   90.00
#
_symmetry.space_group_name_H-M   'P 1'
#
loop_
_entity.id
_entity.type
_entity.pdbx_description
1 polymer ?
#
loop_
_entity_poly.entity_id
_entity_poly.type
_entity_poly.pdbx_seq_one_letter_code
_entity_poly.pdbx_strand_id
1 'polypeptide(L)' 'MPLQVRIIVDERERQSGVPELLAKFGGKIEYRFLSVGDYVLSSECAVERKDAHDFVNSLFSGRLFDQAYRLSEA' A
#
# COMPACT_ATOMS: atom_id res chain seq x y z
N MET A 1 -9.13 -14.62 -20.98
CA MET A 1 -9.01 -14.67 -19.51
C MET A 1 -9.10 -13.25 -19.00
N PRO A 2 -9.85 -12.96 -17.92
CA PRO A 2 -9.82 -11.61 -17.35
C PRO A 2 -8.38 -11.27 -16.93
N LEU A 3 -7.96 -10.04 -17.18
CA LEU A 3 -6.67 -9.54 -16.73
C LEU A 3 -6.62 -9.62 -15.21
N GLN A 4 -5.82 -10.53 -14.67
CA GLN A 4 -5.58 -10.62 -13.24
C GLN A 4 -4.59 -9.53 -12.85
N VAL A 5 -5.03 -8.54 -12.08
CA VAL A 5 -4.16 -7.43 -11.65
C VAL A 5 -3.19 -7.96 -10.61
N ARG A 6 -1.89 -7.88 -10.88
CA ARG A 6 -0.84 -8.19 -9.90
C ARG A 6 -0.71 -7.02 -8.93
N ILE A 7 -0.78 -7.31 -7.64
CA ILE A 7 -0.64 -6.32 -6.56
C ILE A 7 0.48 -6.79 -5.65
N ILE A 8 1.56 -6.03 -5.58
CA ILE A 8 2.63 -6.29 -4.62
C ILE A 8 2.22 -5.63 -3.32
N VAL A 9 2.26 -6.35 -2.21
CA VAL A 9 1.79 -5.89 -0.90
C VAL A 9 2.95 -5.92 0.08
N ASP A 10 3.09 -4.89 0.90
CA ASP A 10 4.05 -4.92 2.00
C ASP A 10 3.71 -6.04 2.99
N GLU A 11 4.70 -6.81 3.44
CA GLU A 11 4.50 -7.93 4.37
C GLU A 11 3.77 -7.51 5.67
N ARG A 12 3.91 -6.24 6.10
CA ARG A 12 3.27 -5.68 7.30
C ARG A 12 1.75 -5.53 7.11
N GLU A 13 1.26 -5.40 5.88
CA GLU A 13 -0.17 -5.27 5.58
C GLU A 13 -0.95 -6.59 5.63
N ARG A 14 -0.26 -7.73 5.78
CA ARG A 14 -0.90 -9.05 5.90
C ARG A 14 -1.93 -9.10 7.04
N GLN A 15 -1.74 -8.31 8.10
CA GLN A 15 -2.66 -8.30 9.25
C GLN A 15 -3.88 -7.38 9.06
N SER A 16 -3.94 -6.60 7.97
CA SER A 16 -5.01 -5.63 7.74
C SER A 16 -6.33 -6.24 7.26
N GLY A 17 -6.30 -7.46 6.71
CA GLY A 17 -7.45 -8.10 6.06
C GLY A 17 -7.73 -7.58 4.63
N VAL A 18 -7.05 -6.52 4.19
CA VAL A 18 -7.23 -5.93 2.86
C VAL A 18 -6.66 -6.82 1.74
N PRO A 19 -5.47 -7.44 1.88
CA PRO A 19 -4.95 -8.33 0.84
C PRO A 19 -5.88 -9.51 0.54
N GLU A 20 -6.53 -10.08 1.56
CA GLU A 20 -7.51 -11.16 1.40
C GLU A 20 -8.74 -10.70 0.62
N LEU A 21 -9.22 -9.48 0.87
CA LEU A 21 -10.33 -8.89 0.12
C LEU A 21 -9.94 -8.65 -1.34
N LEU A 22 -8.77 -8.06 -1.59
CA LEU A 22 -8.26 -7.83 -2.95
C LEU A 22 -8.12 -9.14 -3.72
N ALA A 23 -7.64 -10.21 -3.07
CA ALA A 23 -7.58 -11.54 -3.67
C ALA A 23 -8.97 -12.07 -4.05
N LYS A 24 -9.97 -11.89 -3.19
CA LYS A 24 -11.38 -12.28 -3.47
C LYS A 24 -11.98 -11.52 -4.65
N PHE A 25 -11.54 -10.28 -4.89
CA PHE A 25 -11.94 -9.48 -6.06
C PHE A 25 -11.11 -9.77 -7.32
N GLY A 26 -10.26 -10.81 -7.31
CA GLY A 26 -9.49 -11.25 -8.47
C GLY A 26 -8.09 -10.66 -8.58
N GLY A 27 -7.59 -9.97 -7.55
CA GLY A 27 -6.19 -9.54 -7.47
C GLY A 27 -5.24 -10.71 -7.25
N LYS A 28 -4.07 -10.67 -7.89
CA LYS A 28 -2.95 -11.59 -7.60
C LYS A 28 -2.01 -10.94 -6.61
N ILE A 29 -2.09 -11.36 -5.35
CA ILE A 29 -1.30 -10.83 -4.24
C ILE A 29 0.09 -11.44 -4.22
N GLU A 30 1.11 -10.59 -4.16
CA GLU A 30 2.51 -10.99 -3.96
C GLU A 30 3.09 -10.19 -2.80
N TYR A 31 3.40 -10.87 -1.70
CA TYR A 31 3.97 -10.18 -0.54
C TYR A 31 5.47 -9.96 -0.70
N ARG A 32 5.94 -8.76 -0.37
CA ARG A 32 7.35 -8.38 -0.30
C ARG A 32 7.58 -7.38 0.83
N PHE A 33 8.81 -7.24 1.29
CA PHE A 33 9.17 -6.10 2.11
C PHE A 33 9.42 -4.90 1.20
N LEU A 34 8.57 -3.88 1.29
CA LEU A 34 8.67 -2.65 0.53
C LEU A 34 9.46 -1.62 1.35
N SER A 35 10.29 -0.83 0.66
CA SER A 35 11.00 0.30 1.28
C SER A 35 10.10 1.52 1.49
N VAL A 36 9.02 1.62 0.70
CA VAL A 36 8.04 2.72 0.67
C VAL A 36 6.70 2.17 0.17
N GLY A 37 5.59 2.65 0.73
CA GLY A 37 4.24 2.27 0.34
C GLY A 37 3.80 0.92 0.90
N ASP A 38 2.50 0.69 0.87
CA ASP A 38 1.85 -0.51 1.39
C ASP A 38 1.40 -1.45 0.27
N TYR A 39 1.06 -0.88 -0.90
CA TYR A 39 0.65 -1.63 -2.09
C TYR A 39 1.27 -1.00 -3.34
N VAL A 40 1.80 -1.82 -4.24
CA VAL A 40 2.26 -1.40 -5.58
C VAL A 40 1.38 -2.05 -6.63
N LEU A 41 0.64 -1.23 -7.37
CA LEU A 41 -0.34 -1.64 -8.39
C LEU A 41 0.29 -1.69 -9.79
N SER A 42 1.28 -0.83 -10.05
CA SER A 42 2.04 -0.76 -11.29
C SER A 42 3.39 -0.07 -11.04
N SER A 43 4.20 0.11 -12.08
CA SER A 43 5.42 0.91 -12.01
C SER A 43 5.18 2.41 -11.78
N GLU A 44 3.94 2.88 -11.91
CA GLU A 44 3.59 4.31 -11.80
C GLU A 44 2.58 4.57 -10.67
N CYS A 45 2.20 3.54 -9.92
CA CYS A 45 1.15 3.65 -8.91
C CYS A 45 1.47 2.77 -7.69
N ALA A 46 1.73 3.46 -6.58
CA ALA A 46 1.77 2.90 -5.24
C ALA A 46 0.67 3.52 -4.37
N VAL A 47 0.28 2.81 -3.32
CA VAL A 47 -0.75 3.20 -2.36
C VAL A 47 -0.18 3.04 -0.96
N GLU A 48 -0.36 4.07 -0.14
CA GLU A 48 -0.16 4.03 1.31
C GLU A 48 -1.53 3.96 1.97
N ARG A 49 -1.75 2.92 2.78
CA ARG A 49 -2.98 2.74 3.54
C ARG A 49 -2.79 3.35 4.92
N LYS A 50 -3.69 4.26 5.28
CA LYS A 50 -3.71 4.91 6.59
C LYS A 50 -5.09 4.82 7.20
N ASP A 51 -5.17 4.40 8.46
CA ASP A 51 -6.39 4.61 9.22
C ASP A 51 -6.54 6.10 9.57
N ALA A 52 -7.75 6.51 9.95
CA ALA A 52 -8.05 7.92 10.21
C ALA A 52 -7.20 8.50 11.37
N HIS A 53 -6.89 7.70 12.39
CA HIS A 53 -6.14 8.15 13.55
C HIS A 53 -4.64 8.30 13.22
N ASP A 54 -4.02 7.33 12.52
CA ASP A 54 -2.65 7.44 12.03
C ASP A 54 -2.52 8.56 10.99
N PHE A 55 -3.52 8.80 10.15
CA PHE A 55 -3.54 9.94 9.24
C PHE A 55 -3.46 11.27 10.01
N VAL A 56 -4.36 11.49 10.98
CA VAL A 56 -4.35 12.73 11.78
C VAL A 56 -3.04 12.89 12.56
N ASN A 57 -2.54 11.82 13.18
CA ASN A 57 -1.29 11.88 13.95
C ASN A 57 -0.05 12.10 13.05
N SER A 58 -0.01 11.49 11.88
CA SER A 58 1.08 11.69 10.91
C SER A 58 1.07 13.10 10.32
N LEU A 59 -0.11 13.71 10.18
CA LEU A 59 -0.24 15.11 9.78
C LEU A 59 0.36 16.05 10.84
N PHE A 60 -0.02 15.90 12.11
CA PHE A 60 0.49 16.75 13.20
C PHE A 60 1.98 16.56 13.47
N SER A 61 2.50 15.34 13.32
CA SER A 61 3.94 15.06 13.48
C SER A 61 4.78 15.43 12.26
N GLY A 62 4.17 15.82 11.14
CA GLY A 62 4.84 16.08 9.87
C GLY A 62 5.27 14.81 9.10
N ARG A 63 5.16 13.62 9.71
CA ARG A 63 5.50 12.32 9.10
C ARG A 63 4.77 12.09 7.79
N LEU A 64 3.53 12.56 7.67
CA LEU A 64 2.72 12.39 6.46
C LEU A 64 3.43 12.94 5.21
N PHE A 65 4.07 14.11 5.33
CA PHE A 65 4.73 14.75 4.19
C PHE A 65 6.02 14.05 3.80
N ASP A 66 6.79 13.52 4.75
CA ASP A 66 7.97 12.68 4.47
C ASP A 66 7.57 11.40 3.72
N GLN A 67 6.51 10.73 4.18
CA GLN A 67 5.99 9.53 3.52
C GLN A 67 5.51 9.84 2.09
N ALA A 68 4.78 10.94 1.90
CA ALA A 68 4.31 11.36 0.58
C ALA A 68 5.48 11.71 -0.37
N TYR A 69 6.51 12.40 0.12
CA TYR A 69 7.70 12.72 -0.67
C TYR A 69 8.46 11.44 -1.07
N ARG A 70 8.66 10.52 -0.13
CA ARG A 70 9.32 9.25 -0.42
C ARG A 70 8.55 8.39 -1.43
N LEU A 71 7.21 8.45 -1.40
CA LEU A 71 6.36 7.80 -2.40
C LEU A 71 6.50 8.43 -3.79
N SER A 72 6.65 9.75 -3.89
CA SER A 72 6.76 10.43 -5.18
C SER A 72 8.13 10.26 -5.85
N GLU A 73 9.18 9.98 -5.09
CA GLU A 73 10.55 9.83 -5.59
C GLU A 73 10.95 8.36 -5.91
N ALA A 74 10.11 7.40 -5.53
CA ALA A 74 10.41 5.96 -5.60
C ALA A 74 10.26 5.34 -7.01
#